data_AF-A0A401TQH0-F1
#
_entry.id   AF-A0A401TQH0-F1
#
_cell.length_a   1.000
_cell.length_b   1.000
_cell.length_c   1.000
_cell.angle_alpha   90.00
_cell.angle_beta   90.00
_cell.angle_gamma   90.00
#
_symmetry.space_group_name_H-M   'P 1'
#
loop_
_entity.id
_entity.type
_entity.pdbx_description
1 polymer ?
#
loop_
_entity_poly.entity_id
_entity_poly.type
_entity_poly.pdbx_seq_one_letter_code
_entity_poly.pdbx_strand_id
1 'polypeptide(L)'
;MELLCCEPETVRRALPDPKLLRDDRVLHNLLALEERYLPACSYFKCMQLDIQPYMRRMLAAWMLEVRIRRTPPVPRSAPPPPP
;
A
#
# COMPACT_ATOMS: atom_id res chain seq x y z
N MET A 1 28.26 7.54 0.90
CA MET A 1 27.20 7.86 -0.10
C MET A 1 25.89 7.90 0.66
N GLU A 2 25.40 9.10 0.96
CA GLU A 2 24.15 9.28 1.71
C GLU A 2 22.99 9.29 0.71
N LEU A 3 22.14 8.25 0.76
CA LEU A 3 20.90 8.19 0.00
C LEU A 3 19.88 9.12 0.67
N LEU A 4 19.88 10.39 0.25
CA LEU A 4 18.87 11.37 0.67
C LEU A 4 17.49 10.88 0.21
N CYS A 5 16.63 10.52 1.16
CA CYS A 5 15.24 10.16 0.89
C CYS A 5 14.45 11.46 0.70
N CYS A 6 14.10 11.82 -0.54
CA CYS A 6 13.34 13.04 -0.88
C CYS A 6 11.84 12.94 -0.56
N GLU A 7 11.47 12.17 0.46
CA GLU A 7 10.08 12.01 0.85
C GLU A 7 9.58 13.32 1.51
N PRO A 8 8.37 13.80 1.18
CA PRO A 8 7.84 15.01 1.80
C PRO A 8 7.61 14.81 3.29
N GLU A 9 7.99 15.81 4.10
CA GLU A 9 7.79 15.85 5.56
C GLU A 9 6.31 15.82 5.98
N THR A 10 5.39 15.95 5.03
CA THR A 10 3.94 15.97 5.26
C THR A 10 3.26 14.83 4.50
N VAL A 11 2.31 14.17 5.18
CA VAL A 11 1.48 13.13 4.56
C VAL A 11 0.57 13.78 3.52
N ARG A 12 0.83 13.53 2.23
CA ARG A 12 -0.07 13.91 1.14
C ARG A 12 -1.34 13.06 1.19
N ARG A 13 -2.49 13.72 1.28
CA ARG A 13 -3.81 13.09 1.21
C ARG A 13 -4.40 13.33 -0.17
N ALA A 14 -4.94 12.29 -0.78
CA ALA A 14 -5.70 12.42 -2.02
C ALA A 14 -7.04 13.13 -1.74
N LEU A 15 -7.46 13.98 -2.68
CA LEU A 15 -8.84 14.52 -2.69
C LEU A 15 -9.79 13.47 -3.28
N PRO A 16 -11.09 13.50 -2.93
CA PRO A 16 -12.08 12.64 -3.56
C PRO A 16 -12.15 12.88 -5.07
N ASP A 17 -11.89 11.84 -5.86
CA ASP A 17 -12.04 11.88 -7.31
C ASP A 17 -13.39 11.26 -7.73
N PRO A 18 -14.35 12.04 -8.25
CA PRO A 18 -15.64 11.52 -8.69
C PRO A 18 -15.53 10.43 -9.77
N LYS A 19 -14.49 10.46 -10.62
CA LYS A 19 -14.29 9.43 -11.66
C LYS A 19 -13.84 8.10 -11.05
N LEU A 20 -13.10 8.16 -9.94
CA LEU A 20 -12.71 6.95 -9.21
C LEU A 20 -13.87 6.42 -8.36
N LEU A 21 -14.64 7.32 -7.75
CA LEU A 21 -15.62 6.97 -6.71
C LEU A 21 -17.06 6.75 -7.20
N ARG A 22 -17.46 7.32 -8.34
CA ARG A 22 -18.85 7.26 -8.86
C ARG A 22 -18.99 6.44 -10.14
N ASP A 23 -17.90 5.93 -10.69
CA ASP A 23 -17.92 5.11 -11.88
C ASP A 23 -17.89 3.63 -11.48
N ASP A 24 -19.03 2.94 -11.61
CA ASP A 24 -19.17 1.53 -11.23
C ASP A 24 -18.17 0.62 -11.96
N ARG A 25 -17.68 1.03 -13.14
CA ARG A 25 -16.67 0.28 -13.89
C ARG A 25 -15.38 0.12 -13.11
N VAL A 26 -15.04 1.08 -12.24
CA VAL A 26 -13.86 0.99 -11.39
C VAL A 26 -13.97 -0.22 -10.46
N LEU A 27 -15.10 -0.37 -9.78
CA LEU A 27 -15.32 -1.52 -8.89
C LEU A 27 -15.33 -2.84 -9.67
N HIS A 28 -16.03 -2.89 -10.81
CA HIS A 28 -16.06 -4.09 -11.65
C HIS A 28 -14.66 -4.49 -12.12
N ASN A 29 -13.84 -3.53 -12.54
CA ASN A 29 -12.47 -3.79 -12.95
C ASN A 29 -11.61 -4.26 -11.77
N LEU A 30 -11.76 -3.68 -10.58
CA LEU A 30 -11.03 -4.13 -9.40
C LEU A 30 -11.34 -5.59 -9.04
N LEU A 31 -12.63 -5.98 -9.08
CA LEU A 31 -13.05 -7.36 -8.84
C LEU A 31 -12.49 -8.32 -9.92
N ALA A 32 -12.54 -7.93 -11.19
CA ALA A 32 -11.97 -8.73 -12.27
C ALA A 32 -10.44 -8.90 -12.15
N LEU A 33 -9.74 -7.91 -11.59
CA LEU A 33 -8.29 -7.99 -11.36
C LEU A 33 -7.95 -8.84 -10.14
N GLU A 34 -8.77 -8.82 -9.09
CA GLU A 34 -8.51 -9.57 -7.85
C GLU A 34 -8.28 -11.06 -8.14
N GLU A 35 -9.15 -11.68 -8.93
CA GLU A 35 -9.03 -13.09 -9.32
C GLU A 35 -7.70 -13.40 -10.05
N ARG A 36 -7.17 -12.44 -10.81
CA ARG A 36 -5.97 -12.62 -11.63
C ARG A 36 -4.67 -12.49 -10.84
N TYR A 37 -4.66 -11.69 -9.78
CA TYR A 37 -3.44 -11.34 -9.04
C TYR A 37 -3.34 -11.99 -7.66
N LEU A 38 -4.36 -12.74 -7.22
CA LEU A 38 -4.28 -13.53 -6.00
C LEU A 38 -3.24 -14.67 -6.15
N PRO A 39 -2.26 -14.77 -5.24
CA PRO A 39 -1.37 -15.92 -5.23
C PRO A 39 -2.16 -17.20 -4.97
N ALA A 40 -1.94 -18.24 -5.78
CA ALA A 40 -2.58 -19.54 -5.59
C ALA A 40 -2.29 -20.12 -4.19
N CYS A 41 -3.23 -20.88 -3.62
CA CYS A 41 -3.04 -21.52 -2.30
C CYS A 41 -1.84 -22.50 -2.27
N SER A 42 -1.40 -22.99 -3.43
CA SER A 42 -0.23 -23.85 -3.59
C SER A 42 1.07 -23.10 -3.87
N TYR A 43 1.09 -21.76 -3.83
CA TYR A 43 2.25 -20.95 -4.22
C TYR A 43 3.56 -21.38 -3.54
N PHE A 44 3.54 -21.60 -2.23
CA PHE A 44 4.70 -22.09 -1.45
C PHE A 44 4.95 -23.60 -1.53
N LYS A 45 4.12 -24.32 -2.30
CA LYS A 45 4.26 -25.76 -2.52
C LYS A 45 4.85 -26.07 -3.90
N CYS A 46 4.61 -25.23 -4.90
CA CYS A 46 5.02 -25.51 -6.28
C CYS A 46 5.71 -24.36 -7.02
N MET A 47 5.61 -23.10 -6.56
CA MET A 47 6.21 -21.96 -7.27
C MET A 47 7.45 -21.43 -6.56
N GLN A 48 7.36 -21.19 -5.24
CA GLN A 48 8.43 -20.59 -4.46
C GLN A 48 8.90 -21.56 -3.37
N LEU A 49 9.83 -22.46 -3.76
CA LEU A 49 10.26 -23.59 -2.93
C LEU A 49 11.32 -23.24 -1.90
N ASP A 50 12.19 -22.26 -2.21
CA ASP A 50 13.32 -21.88 -1.34
C ASP A 50 12.92 -21.00 -0.15
N ILE A 51 11.68 -20.51 -0.14
CA ILE A 51 11.19 -19.54 0.84
C ILE A 51 10.01 -20.15 1.58
N GLN A 52 10.17 -20.33 2.89
CA GLN A 52 9.08 -20.80 3.74
C GLN A 52 8.13 -19.65 4.11
N PRO A 53 6.84 -19.94 4.37
CA PRO A 53 5.85 -18.91 4.72
C PRO A 53 6.27 -17.96 5.86
N TYR A 54 6.99 -18.48 6.87
CA TYR A 54 7.47 -17.67 8.00
C TYR A 54 8.51 -16.62 7.56
N MET A 55 9.33 -16.93 6.55
CA MET A 55 10.36 -16.02 6.02
C MET A 55 9.70 -14.82 5.34
N ARG A 56 8.63 -15.06 4.55
CA ARG A 56 7.83 -13.98 3.95
C ARG A 56 7.16 -13.12 5.01
N ARG A 57 6.63 -13.72 6.09
CA ARG A 57 6.05 -12.98 7.21
C ARG A 57 7.07 -12.04 7.86
N MET A 58 8.30 -12.52 8.09
CA MET A 58 9.37 -11.71 8.66
C MET A 58 9.73 -10.52 7.75
N LEU A 59 9.89 -10.76 6.45
CA LEU A 59 10.19 -9.70 5.49
C LEU A 59 9.05 -8.67 5.39
N ALA A 60 7.80 -9.12 5.34
CA ALA A 60 6.64 -8.22 5.26
C ALA A 60 6.50 -7.35 6.52
N ALA A 61 6.73 -7.92 7.71
CA ALA A 61 6.74 -7.18 8.97
C ALA A 61 7.85 -6.12 8.97
N TRP A 62 9.05 -6.47 8.51
CA TRP A 62 10.15 -5.53 8.38
C TRP A 62 9.85 -4.42 7.38
N MET A 63 9.30 -4.73 6.20
CA MET A 63 8.90 -3.72 5.21
C MET A 63 7.86 -2.75 5.78
N LEU A 64 6.89 -3.25 6.55
CA LEU A 64 5.90 -2.43 7.23
C LEU A 64 6.54 -1.52 8.28
N GLU A 65 7.44 -2.06 9.11
CA GLU A 65 8.16 -1.29 10.12
C GLU A 65 8.99 -0.17 9.50
N VAL A 66 9.74 -0.47 8.44
CA VAL A 66 10.52 0.53 7.68
C VAL A 66 9.59 1.62 7.13
N ARG A 67 8.41 1.25 6.60
CA ARG A 67 7.43 2.24 6.12
C ARG A 67 6.94 3.13 7.25
N ILE A 68 6.54 2.56 8.38
CA ILE A 68 6.00 3.32 9.53
C ILE A 68 7.05 4.26 10.11
N ARG A 69 8.30 3.81 10.27
CA ARG A 69 9.39 4.65 10.79
C ARG A 69 9.72 5.84 9.88
N ARG A 70 9.41 5.74 8.59
CA ARG A 70 9.62 6.81 7.61
C ARG A 70 8.40 7.69 7.36
N THR A 71 7.23 7.40 7.96
CA THR A 71 6.05 8.26 7.80
C THR A 71 6.04 9.36 8.86
N PRO A 72 5.99 10.64 8.46
CA PRO A 72 5.90 11.74 9.40
C PRO A 72 4.56 11.71 10.17
N PRO A 73 4.53 12.12 11.46
CA PRO A 73 3.31 12.16 12.24
C PRO A 73 2.28 13.10 11.59
N VAL A 74 1.05 12.63 11.42
CA VAL A 74 -0.06 13.45 10.93
C VAL A 74 -0.35 14.54 11.98
N PRO A 75 -0.30 15.85 11.63
CA PRO A 75 -0.80 16.88 12.53
C PRO A 75 -2.30 16.68 12.71
N ARG A 76 -2.72 16.41 13.95
CA ARG A 76 -4.15 16.40 14.31
C ARG A 76 -4.64 17.85 14.14
N SER A 77 -5.70 18.06 13.37
CA SER A 77 -6.33 19.35 13.02
C SER A 77 -5.56 20.26 12.06
N ALA A 78 -5.73 20.05 10.76
CA ALA A 78 -5.68 21.16 9.81
C ALA A 78 -7.09 21.79 9.79
N PRO A 79 -7.24 23.11 10.04
CA PRO A 79 -8.54 23.77 9.96
C PRO A 79 -9.08 23.73 8.52
N PRO A 80 -10.41 23.71 8.32
CA PRO A 80 -11.00 23.75 6.99
C PRO A 80 -10.59 25.04 6.25
N PRO A 81 -10.38 24.99 4.92
CA PRO A 81 -10.05 26.18 4.15
C PRO A 81 -11.19 27.21 4.24
N PRO A 82 -10.89 28.52 4.24
CA PRO A 82 -11.90 29.58 4.25
C PRO A 82 -12.76 29.53 2.98
N PRO A 83 -14.00 30.07 3.03
CA PRO A 83 -14.96 30.02 1.92
C PRO A 83 -14.45 30.72 0.65
#